data_AF-A0A382CFQ4-F1
#
_entry.id   AF-A0A382CFQ4-F1
#
_cell.length_a   1.000
_cell.length_b   1.000
_cell.length_c   1.000
_cell.angle_alpha   90.00
_cell.angle_beta   90.00
_cell.angle_gamma   90.00
#
_symmetry.space_group_name_H-M   'P 1'
#
loop_
_entity.id
_entity.type
_entity.pdbx_description
1 polymer ?
#
loop_
_entity_poly.entity_id
_entity_poly.type
_entity_poly.pdbx_seq_one_letter_code
_entity_poly.pdbx_strand_id
1 'polypeptide(L)' 'MDHQDEYFDNLVTMLELIWGEGYMTPGGSDNVEKMFNGIETAGKRILDIGCGLGGQAFEMANTFGADVVGIDL' A
#
# COMPACT_ATOMS: atom_id res chain seq x y z
N MET A 1 5.31 16.03 -25.31
CA MET A 1 6.41 15.27 -24.67
C MET A 1 5.81 13.93 -24.34
N ASP A 2 6.47 12.85 -24.74
CA ASP A 2 6.01 11.49 -24.43
C ASP A 2 6.26 11.29 -22.93
N HIS A 3 5.20 11.20 -22.13
CA HIS A 3 5.33 10.85 -20.71
C HIS A 3 5.42 9.34 -20.65
N GLN A 4 6.62 8.83 -20.41
CA GLN A 4 6.78 7.44 -19.99
C GLN A 4 6.34 7.34 -18.53
N ASP A 5 5.47 6.37 -18.25
CA ASP A 5 5.08 6.04 -16.89
C ASP A 5 6.32 5.65 -16.10
N GLU A 6 6.54 6.32 -14.97
CA GLU A 6 7.67 6.03 -14.08
C GLU A 6 7.55 4.60 -13.51
N TYR A 7 6.31 4.15 -13.29
CA TYR A 7 5.94 2.82 -12.78
C TYR A 7 5.51 1.86 -13.89
N PHE A 8 6.43 1.54 -14.80
CA PHE A 8 6.22 0.49 -15.81
C PHE A 8 6.30 -0.93 -15.19
N ASP A 9 5.66 -1.91 -15.84
CA ASP A 9 5.46 -3.28 -15.32
C ASP A 9 6.71 -3.94 -14.72
N ASN A 10 7.87 -3.79 -15.36
CA ASN A 10 9.12 -4.38 -14.87
C ASN A 10 9.61 -3.71 -13.57
N LEU A 11 9.39 -2.41 -13.41
CA LEU A 11 9.71 -1.73 -12.15
C LEU A 11 8.76 -2.20 -11.05
N VAL A 12 7.45 -2.29 -11.34
CA VAL A 12 6.44 -2.78 -10.38
C VAL A 12 6.79 -4.19 -9.90
N THR A 13 7.07 -5.10 -10.83
CA THR A 13 7.47 -6.48 -10.53
C THR A 13 8.75 -6.53 -9.69
N MET A 14 9.73 -5.67 -10.00
CA MET A 14 10.97 -5.60 -9.24
C MET A 14 10.74 -5.08 -7.81
N LEU A 15 9.85 -4.10 -7.63
CA LEU A 15 9.52 -3.56 -6.32
C LEU A 15 8.78 -4.61 -5.45
N GLU A 16 7.84 -5.36 -6.01
CA GLU A 16 7.20 -6.48 -5.30
C GLU A 16 8.21 -7.56 -4.90
N LEU A 17 9.20 -7.84 -5.75
CA LEU A 17 10.26 -8.80 -5.42
C LEU A 17 11.10 -8.35 -4.21
N ILE A 18 11.33 -7.04 -4.06
CA ILE A 18 12.12 -6.49 -2.95
C ILE A 18 11.29 -6.33 -1.69
N TRP A 19 10.05 -5.84 -1.81
CA TRP A 19 9.24 -5.40 -0.67
C TRP A 19 8.11 -6.36 -0.28
N GLY A 20 7.84 -7.37 -1.10
CA GLY A 20 6.78 -8.35 -0.91
C GLY A 20 5.62 -8.15 -1.89
N GLU A 21 4.88 -9.23 -2.13
CA GLU A 21 3.69 -9.25 -2.98
C GLU A 21 2.69 -8.17 -2.53
N GLY A 22 2.23 -7.35 -3.48
CA GLY A 22 1.33 -6.23 -3.25
C GLY A 22 2.00 -4.95 -2.72
N TYR A 23 3.32 -4.93 -2.49
CA TYR A 23 4.04 -3.78 -1.94
C TYR A 23 5.02 -3.17 -2.95
N MET A 24 4.89 -1.87 -3.15
CA MET A 24 5.81 -1.08 -3.98
C MET A 24 6.75 -0.19 -3.18
N THR A 25 6.62 -0.16 -1.85
CA THR A 25 7.32 0.78 -0.97
C THR A 25 8.20 0.08 0.07
N PRO A 26 9.32 0.72 0.49
CA PRO A 26 10.18 0.18 1.54
C PRO A 26 9.46 -0.28 2.80
N GLY A 27 9.85 -1.48 3.27
CA GLY A 27 9.38 -2.05 4.52
C GLY A 27 8.15 -2.95 4.43
N GLY A 28 7.46 -3.02 3.28
CA GLY A 28 6.38 -3.97 3.05
C GLY A 28 5.31 -3.98 4.15
N SER A 29 4.80 -5.16 4.48
CA SER A 29 3.78 -5.37 5.53
C SER A 29 4.23 -4.92 6.92
N ASP A 30 5.48 -5.19 7.31
CA ASP A 30 6.05 -4.75 8.59
C ASP A 30 5.94 -3.23 8.80
N ASN A 31 5.94 -2.44 7.71
CA ASN A 31 5.80 -0.99 7.80
C ASN A 31 4.37 -0.58 8.18
N VAL A 32 3.36 -1.25 7.65
CA VAL A 32 1.95 -0.98 8.00
C VAL A 32 1.75 -1.27 9.48
N GLU A 33 2.23 -2.44 9.96
CA GLU A 33 2.13 -2.78 11.38
C GLU A 33 2.77 -1.71 12.30
N LYS A 34 3.97 -1.24 11.95
CA LYS A 34 4.66 -0.19 12.70
C LYS A 34 3.92 1.14 12.69
N MET A 35 3.33 1.53 11.55
CA MET A 35 2.57 2.77 11.42
C MET A 35 1.29 2.76 12.27
N PHE A 36 0.62 1.61 12.36
CA PHE A 36 -0.65 1.46 13.06
C PHE A 36 -0.51 0.99 14.51
N ASN A 37 0.70 0.71 14.99
CA ASN A 37 0.95 0.31 16.36
C ASN A 37 0.42 1.35 17.37
N GLY A 38 -0.53 0.93 18.21
CA GLY A 38 -1.17 1.78 19.22
C GLY A 38 -2.27 2.69 18.68
N ILE A 39 -2.69 2.54 17.42
CA ILE A 39 -3.77 3.31 16.80
C ILE A 39 -5.02 2.43 16.66
N GLU A 40 -6.12 2.84 17.32
CA GLU A 40 -7.42 2.19 17.13
C GLU A 40 -8.03 2.56 15.77
N THR A 41 -8.24 1.56 14.95
CA THR A 41 -8.63 1.69 13.54
C THR A 41 -9.91 0.95 13.18
N ALA A 42 -10.41 0.08 14.06
CA ALA A 42 -11.61 -0.69 13.77
C ALA A 42 -12.81 0.23 13.52
N GLY A 43 -13.44 0.07 12.35
CA GLY A 43 -14.58 0.87 11.92
C GLY A 43 -14.26 2.34 11.60
N LYS A 44 -12.97 2.72 11.54
CA LYS A 44 -12.53 4.02 11.03
C LYS A 44 -12.41 3.98 9.52
N ARG A 45 -12.55 5.14 8.88
CA ARG A 45 -12.33 5.29 7.44
C ARG A 45 -10.95 5.85 7.16
N ILE A 46 -10.22 5.21 6.24
CA ILE A 46 -8.88 5.61 5.80
C ILE A 46 -8.92 5.90 4.30
N LEU A 47 -8.25 6.98 3.90
CA LEU A 47 -7.95 7.28 2.49
C LEU A 47 -6.46 6.99 2.27
N ASP A 48 -6.16 6.03 1.40
CA ASP A 48 -4.79 5.70 0.98
C ASP A 48 -4.49 6.37 -0.37
N ILE A 49 -3.56 7.32 -0.37
CA ILE A 49 -3.22 8.16 -1.53
C ILE A 49 -1.90 7.65 -2.10
N GLY A 50 -1.93 7.16 -3.34
CA GLY A 50 -0.82 6.42 -3.92
C GLY A 50 -0.82 4.97 -3.45
N CYS A 51 -1.98 4.31 -3.50
CA CYS A 51 -2.15 2.95 -2.95
C CYS A 51 -1.41 1.88 -3.74
N GLY A 52 -0.90 2.19 -4.93
CA GLY A 52 -0.19 1.30 -5.83
C GLY A 52 -0.98 0.02 -6.08
N LEU A 53 -0.33 -1.12 -5.83
CA LEU A 53 -0.93 -2.45 -5.93
C LEU A 53 -1.95 -2.76 -4.82
N GLY A 54 -2.04 -1.92 -3.79
CA GLY A 54 -3.03 -2.01 -2.72
C GLY A 54 -2.63 -2.87 -1.52
N GLY A 55 -1.40 -3.40 -1.44
CA GLY A 55 -0.98 -4.25 -0.33
C GLY A 55 -1.20 -3.60 1.04
N GLN A 56 -0.82 -2.33 1.19
CA GLN A 56 -1.02 -1.56 2.42
C GLN A 56 -2.52 -1.37 2.71
N ALA A 57 -3.31 -1.01 1.70
CA ALA A 57 -4.77 -0.85 1.84
C ALA A 57 -5.47 -2.14 2.28
N PHE A 58 -5.07 -3.28 1.72
CA PHE A 58 -5.62 -4.58 2.11
C PHE A 58 -5.20 -4.97 3.52
N GLU A 59 -3.96 -4.69 3.93
CA GLU A 59 -3.53 -4.96 5.30
C GLU A 59 -4.26 -4.07 6.32
N MET A 60 -4.41 -2.78 6.02
CA MET A 60 -5.22 -1.86 6.83
C MET A 60 -6.67 -2.35 6.99
N ALA A 61 -7.27 -2.87 5.93
CA ALA A 61 -8.64 -3.39 6.00
C ALA A 61 -8.73 -4.72 6.76
N ASN A 62 -7.88 -5.70 6.41
CA ASN A 62 -8.00 -7.07 6.87
C ASN A 62 -7.42 -7.30 8.27
N THR A 63 -6.31 -6.62 8.60
CA THR A 63 -5.60 -6.79 9.87
C THR A 63 -6.03 -5.75 10.91
N PHE A 64 -6.26 -4.52 10.46
CA PHE A 64 -6.57 -3.38 11.34
C PHE A 64 -8.06 -3.01 11.37
N GLY A 65 -8.91 -3.67 10.57
CA GLY A 65 -10.36 -3.51 10.61
C GLY A 65 -10.86 -2.14 10.14
N ALA A 66 -10.05 -1.42 9.36
CA ALA A 66 -10.42 -0.14 8.78
C ALA A 66 -11.29 -0.30 7.52
N ASP A 67 -12.14 0.69 7.25
CA ASP A 67 -12.83 0.89 5.97
C ASP A 67 -11.92 1.74 5.07
N VAL A 68 -11.30 1.13 4.06
CA VAL A 68 -10.23 1.77 3.27
C VAL A 68 -10.69 2.11 1.86
N VAL A 69 -10.41 3.34 1.43
CA VAL A 69 -10.50 3.77 0.03
C VAL A 69 -9.09 4.05 -0.48
N GLY A 70 -8.64 3.29 -1.47
CA GLY A 70 -7.38 3.54 -2.16
C GLY A 70 -7.59 4.35 -3.44
N ILE A 71 -6.68 5.29 -3.72
CA ILE A 71 -6.60 6.00 -4.99
C ILE A 71 -5.16 5.98 -5.52
N ASP A 72 -5.03 5.80 -6.83
CA ASP A 72 -3.77 5.93 -7.57
C ASP A 72 -4.03 6.54 -8.96
N LEU A 73 -2.98 7.03 -9.62
CA LEU A 73 -3.05 7.79 -10.88
C LEU A 73 -3.06 6.91 -12.13
#